data_AF-A0A1I8NMX9-F1
#
_entry.id   AF-A0A1I8NMX9-F1
#
_cell.length_a   1.000
_cell.length_b   1.000
_cell.length_c   1.000
_cell.angle_alpha   90.00
_cell.angle_beta   90.00
_cell.angle_gamma   90.00
#
_symmetry.space_group_name_H-M   'P 1'
#
loop_
_entity.id
_entity.type
_entity.pdbx_description
1 polymer ?
#
loop_
_entity_poly.entity_id
_entity_poly.type
_entity_poly.pdbx_seq_one_letter_code
_entity_poly.pdbx_strand_id
1 'polypeptide(L)'
;MASFDTSNVPKWLEGQLFEEILKENVPKYKEIKEFKAYAGLPAGENYSTIITRVEICVELQDGSTTTKFFILKTAHESELYKELSEGTDCFQYEPVVYDEIIPAFEKLYEDAGKDVRFGAKYFKLATKKGHLLLEDLRQRNFKNGSRLEGLDIKHAKQVLKKMAEWHAASAVHKENIGKYDDGYIIGAYKDGLRKAISIFFEGMTKYMLRCLHLYENPEEYREKIEKVLLCVIDELWKAYIVDDNDFNVLNHSDCWTNNIMFQYDEDAQLLDTYFVDHAMPKYGSPAQDLTYFILSSLQADIKIKQFDHLIQYYHENLVENLELLKYPKEKPSLKDIHLMLHKYRIWGFTTTVGVLAVALMDSSEMSTFDNFLGESEDGDKFKLMMFTNKRYIQHLNVILPWLLNRGGLDF
;
A
#
# COMPACT_ATOMS: atom_id res chain seq x y z
N MET A 1 18.52 20.08 -21.77
CA MET A 1 17.71 18.86 -21.92
C MET A 1 17.81 18.11 -20.61
N ALA A 2 16.69 17.81 -19.94
CA ALA A 2 16.75 16.93 -18.77
C ALA A 2 17.20 15.54 -19.25
N SER A 3 18.27 14.99 -18.70
CA SER A 3 18.65 13.60 -18.96
C SER A 3 17.67 12.71 -18.23
N PHE A 4 16.81 12.01 -18.97
CA PHE A 4 15.93 11.01 -18.38
C PHE A 4 16.76 9.78 -18.00
N ASP A 5 16.56 9.27 -16.78
CA ASP A 5 17.21 8.03 -16.35
C ASP A 5 16.53 6.83 -17.02
N THR A 6 17.30 6.04 -17.76
CA THR A 6 16.84 4.85 -18.47
C THR A 6 17.47 3.56 -17.92
N SER A 7 18.21 3.64 -16.81
CA SER A 7 19.01 2.52 -16.27
C SER A 7 18.16 1.28 -15.96
N ASN A 8 16.95 1.48 -15.44
CA ASN A 8 16.05 0.41 -15.02
C ASN A 8 14.89 0.16 -16.01
N VAL A 9 14.93 0.74 -17.22
CA VAL A 9 13.88 0.49 -18.21
C VAL A 9 14.02 -0.94 -18.75
N PRO A 10 12.95 -1.76 -18.73
CA PRO A 10 13.02 -3.13 -19.21
C PRO A 10 13.44 -3.20 -20.68
N LYS A 11 14.46 -3.99 -20.99
CA LYS A 11 15.03 -4.10 -22.35
C LYS A 11 14.05 -4.61 -23.42
N TRP A 12 12.99 -5.30 -23.01
CA TRP A 12 11.96 -5.84 -23.89
C TRP A 12 10.85 -4.84 -24.20
N LEU A 13 10.84 -3.67 -23.55
CA LEU A 13 9.79 -2.69 -23.67
C LEU A 13 9.97 -1.86 -24.95
N GLU A 14 9.03 -2.01 -25.89
CA GLU A 14 9.05 -1.36 -27.19
C GLU A 14 7.68 -0.75 -27.52
N GLY A 15 7.67 0.30 -28.36
CA GLY A 15 6.44 1.03 -28.70
C GLY A 15 5.37 0.16 -29.36
N GLN A 16 5.75 -0.84 -30.16
CA GLN A 16 4.83 -1.74 -30.85
C GLN A 16 3.91 -2.51 -29.90
N LEU A 17 4.33 -2.73 -28.65
CA LEU A 17 3.49 -3.41 -27.64
C LEU A 17 2.23 -2.61 -27.28
N PHE A 18 2.21 -1.31 -27.57
CA PHE A 18 1.11 -0.40 -27.24
C PHE A 18 0.14 -0.17 -28.41
N GLU A 19 0.43 -0.65 -29.62
CA GLU A 19 -0.38 -0.43 -30.83
C GLU A 19 -1.87 -0.73 -30.62
N GLU A 20 -2.18 -1.92 -30.10
CA GLU A 20 -3.58 -2.33 -29.89
C GLU A 20 -4.27 -1.49 -28.80
N ILE A 21 -3.60 -1.24 -27.69
CA ILE A 21 -4.11 -0.36 -26.63
C ILE A 21 -4.42 1.03 -27.18
N LEU A 22 -3.54 1.58 -28.01
CA LEU A 22 -3.71 2.90 -28.59
C LEU A 22 -4.84 2.93 -29.63
N LYS A 23 -4.99 1.89 -30.46
CA LYS A 23 -6.12 1.76 -31.40
C LYS A 23 -7.47 1.74 -30.67
N GLU A 24 -7.55 1.03 -29.56
CA GLU A 24 -8.78 0.89 -28.77
C GLU A 24 -9.13 2.18 -27.99
N ASN A 25 -8.11 2.91 -27.50
CA ASN A 25 -8.30 3.97 -26.52
C ASN A 25 -8.01 5.39 -27.03
N VAL A 26 -7.49 5.54 -28.26
CA VAL A 26 -7.21 6.84 -28.87
C VAL A 26 -8.08 7.03 -30.12
N PRO A 27 -9.11 7.90 -30.05
CA PRO A 27 -9.95 8.19 -31.20
C PRO A 27 -9.13 8.67 -32.39
N LYS A 28 -9.41 8.11 -33.58
CA LYS A 28 -8.69 8.40 -34.84
C LYS A 28 -7.18 8.11 -34.77
N TYR A 29 -6.75 7.14 -33.98
CA TYR A 29 -5.37 6.63 -34.01
C TYR A 29 -4.91 6.34 -35.44
N LYS A 30 -3.67 6.75 -35.79
CA LYS A 30 -3.01 6.42 -37.05
C LYS A 30 -1.74 5.61 -36.82
N GLU A 31 -0.76 6.16 -36.11
CA GLU A 31 0.52 5.48 -35.83
C GLU A 31 1.26 6.10 -34.63
N ILE A 32 2.22 5.36 -34.08
CA ILE A 32 3.18 5.87 -33.10
C ILE A 32 4.28 6.66 -33.82
N LYS A 33 4.50 7.91 -33.40
CA LYS A 33 5.59 8.77 -33.88
C LYS A 33 6.84 8.68 -33.03
N GLU A 34 6.65 8.63 -31.72
CA GLU A 34 7.74 8.64 -30.76
C GLU A 34 7.36 7.79 -29.54
N PHE A 35 8.32 7.01 -29.08
CA PHE A 35 8.21 6.20 -27.87
C PHE A 35 9.36 6.56 -26.93
N LYS A 36 9.02 6.89 -25.69
CA LYS A 36 9.97 7.19 -24.61
C LYS A 36 9.59 6.37 -23.39
N ALA A 37 10.59 5.78 -22.76
CA ALA A 37 10.46 5.11 -21.47
C ALA A 37 11.62 5.54 -20.58
N TYR A 38 11.32 5.84 -19.32
CA TYR A 38 12.29 6.32 -18.34
C TYR A 38 11.81 6.01 -16.92
N ALA A 39 12.70 6.12 -15.94
CA ALA A 39 12.39 5.89 -14.53
C ALA A 39 11.17 6.74 -14.11
N GLY A 40 10.16 6.08 -13.52
CA GLY A 40 8.93 6.72 -13.07
C GLY A 40 9.03 7.31 -11.66
N LEU A 41 10.02 6.86 -10.88
CA LEU A 41 10.33 7.32 -9.52
C LEU A 41 11.81 7.71 -9.40
N PRO A 42 12.17 8.62 -8.48
CA PRO A 42 13.55 8.89 -8.11
C PRO A 42 14.29 7.64 -7.61
N ALA A 43 15.63 7.67 -7.65
CA ALA A 43 16.46 6.65 -7.04
C ALA A 43 16.19 6.55 -5.52
N GLY A 44 16.11 5.33 -4.99
CA GLY A 44 15.80 5.07 -3.59
C GLY A 44 14.31 5.08 -3.22
N GLU A 45 13.41 5.22 -4.21
CA GLU A 45 11.95 5.12 -4.01
C GLU A 45 11.33 3.86 -4.63
N ASN A 46 12.15 3.01 -5.28
CA ASN A 46 11.74 1.69 -5.77
C ASN A 46 12.06 0.64 -4.69
N TYR A 47 11.07 0.26 -3.88
CA TYR A 47 11.26 -0.70 -2.80
C TYR A 47 11.21 -2.15 -3.30
N SER A 48 10.08 -2.56 -3.87
CA SER A 48 9.82 -3.96 -4.26
C SER A 48 9.77 -4.18 -5.77
N THR A 49 9.50 -3.13 -6.56
CA THR A 49 9.32 -3.21 -8.01
C THR A 49 9.93 -2.01 -8.71
N ILE A 50 10.18 -2.15 -10.01
CA ILE A 50 10.65 -1.08 -10.87
C ILE A 50 9.46 -0.37 -11.49
N ILE A 51 9.37 0.94 -11.28
CA ILE A 51 8.36 1.81 -11.90
C ILE A 51 8.97 2.52 -13.10
N THR A 52 8.44 2.25 -14.29
CA THR A 52 8.80 2.90 -15.56
C THR A 52 7.65 3.79 -16.02
N ARG A 53 7.93 5.06 -16.30
CA ARG A 53 6.99 5.94 -16.98
C ARG A 53 7.17 5.80 -18.49
N VAL A 54 6.07 5.61 -19.19
CA VAL A 54 6.03 5.51 -20.65
C VAL A 54 5.30 6.72 -21.23
N GLU A 55 5.88 7.32 -22.25
CA GLU A 55 5.36 8.47 -22.98
C GLU A 55 5.35 8.14 -24.48
N ILE A 56 4.17 8.23 -25.10
CA ILE A 56 3.96 7.86 -26.50
C ILE A 56 3.32 9.03 -27.24
N CYS A 57 4.03 9.56 -28.24
CA CYS A 57 3.48 10.53 -29.18
C CYS A 57 2.79 9.77 -30.32
N VAL A 58 1.51 10.06 -30.53
CA VAL A 58 0.64 9.40 -31.50
C VAL A 58 0.23 10.41 -32.56
N GLU A 59 0.32 10.04 -33.84
CA GLU A 59 -0.33 10.78 -34.93
C GLU A 59 -1.79 10.29 -35.07
N LEU A 60 -2.71 11.23 -35.29
CA LEU A 60 -4.11 10.97 -35.59
C LEU A 60 -4.37 10.99 -37.11
N GLN A 61 -5.51 10.45 -37.54
CA GLN A 61 -5.87 10.39 -38.96
C GLN A 61 -5.98 11.76 -39.64
N ASP A 62 -6.23 12.83 -38.89
CA ASP A 62 -6.24 14.21 -39.39
C ASP A 62 -4.85 14.88 -39.43
N GLY A 63 -3.80 14.12 -39.10
CA GLY A 63 -2.41 14.59 -39.07
C GLY A 63 -2.01 15.34 -37.81
N SER A 64 -2.93 15.58 -36.87
CA SER A 64 -2.60 16.14 -35.56
C SER A 64 -1.91 15.10 -34.67
N THR A 65 -1.25 15.54 -33.59
CA THR A 65 -0.58 14.65 -32.64
C THR A 65 -1.16 14.78 -31.24
N THR A 66 -1.12 13.68 -30.48
CA THR A 66 -1.46 13.65 -29.06
C THR A 66 -0.47 12.77 -28.31
N THR A 67 -0.23 13.06 -27.04
CA THR A 67 0.68 12.28 -26.20
C THR A 67 -0.11 11.47 -25.18
N LYS A 68 0.26 10.20 -25.02
CA LYS A 68 -0.30 9.29 -24.01
C LYS A 68 0.77 8.88 -23.02
N PHE A 69 0.37 8.75 -21.76
CA PHE A 69 1.25 8.43 -20.65
C PHE A 69 0.74 7.21 -19.91
N PHE A 70 1.66 6.32 -19.57
CA PHE A 70 1.38 5.10 -18.81
C PHE A 70 2.43 4.89 -17.72
N ILE A 71 2.05 4.12 -16.70
CA ILE A 71 2.94 3.60 -15.68
C ILE A 71 3.06 2.10 -15.88
N LEU A 72 4.27 1.63 -16.14
CA LEU A 72 4.62 0.22 -16.22
C LEU A 72 5.37 -0.18 -14.96
N LYS A 73 4.82 -1.16 -14.23
CA LYS A 73 5.46 -1.80 -13.08
C LYS A 73 5.98 -3.16 -13.52
N THR A 74 7.23 -3.47 -13.16
CA THR A 74 7.88 -4.76 -13.43
C THR A 74 8.67 -5.26 -12.22
N ALA A 75 8.91 -6.57 -12.16
CA ALA A 75 9.68 -7.19 -11.08
C ALA A 75 11.12 -6.65 -11.01
N HIS A 76 11.68 -6.65 -9.80
CA HIS A 76 13.08 -6.37 -9.59
C HIS A 76 13.94 -7.53 -10.13
N GLU A 77 15.13 -7.23 -10.65
CA GLU A 77 16.00 -8.26 -11.25
C GLU A 77 17.03 -8.84 -10.26
N SER A 78 17.15 -8.31 -9.03
CA SER A 78 18.12 -8.81 -8.04
C SER A 78 17.87 -10.26 -7.64
N GLU A 79 18.95 -10.96 -7.33
CA GLU A 79 18.91 -12.38 -6.93
C GLU A 79 18.16 -12.57 -5.61
N LEU A 80 18.38 -11.69 -4.63
CA LEU A 80 17.67 -11.74 -3.35
C LEU A 80 16.15 -11.53 -3.52
N TYR A 81 15.73 -10.61 -4.39
CA TYR A 81 14.31 -10.43 -4.69
C TYR A 81 13.73 -11.71 -5.32
N LYS A 82 14.42 -12.32 -6.27
CA LYS A 82 13.98 -13.57 -6.89
C LYS A 82 13.85 -14.69 -5.86
N GLU A 83 14.85 -14.90 -5.00
CA GLU A 83 14.81 -15.91 -3.94
C GLU A 83 13.62 -15.69 -2.99
N LEU A 84 13.40 -14.46 -2.54
CA LEU A 84 12.38 -14.16 -1.52
C LEU A 84 10.96 -14.05 -2.09
N SER A 85 10.82 -13.74 -3.38
CA SER A 85 9.53 -13.67 -4.08
C SER A 85 9.13 -14.98 -4.76
N GLU A 86 9.95 -16.03 -4.68
CA GLU A 86 9.64 -17.35 -5.23
C GLU A 86 8.28 -17.86 -4.73
N GLY A 87 7.34 -18.01 -5.67
CA GLY A 87 5.97 -18.43 -5.40
C GLY A 87 5.04 -17.34 -4.85
N THR A 88 5.51 -16.14 -4.55
CA THR A 88 4.70 -15.01 -4.04
C THR A 88 4.79 -13.77 -4.92
N ASP A 89 4.95 -14.00 -6.22
CA ASP A 89 5.09 -12.93 -7.20
C ASP A 89 3.82 -12.05 -7.22
N CYS A 90 3.97 -10.79 -6.81
CA CYS A 90 2.88 -9.80 -6.79
C CYS A 90 2.20 -9.63 -8.15
N PHE A 91 2.91 -9.90 -9.26
CA PHE A 91 2.36 -9.86 -10.61
C PHE A 91 1.36 -10.99 -10.92
N GLN A 92 1.15 -11.94 -10.01
CA GLN A 92 0.06 -12.92 -10.11
C GLN A 92 -1.27 -12.35 -9.60
N TYR A 93 -1.25 -11.50 -8.57
CA TYR A 93 -2.45 -11.07 -7.87
C TYR A 93 -2.83 -9.61 -8.15
N GLU A 94 -1.83 -8.72 -8.26
CA GLU A 94 -2.07 -7.30 -8.44
C GLU A 94 -2.83 -7.01 -9.76
N PRO A 95 -2.47 -7.59 -10.93
CA PRO A 95 -3.26 -7.39 -12.15
C PRO A 95 -4.71 -7.83 -12.00
N VAL A 96 -4.98 -8.91 -11.25
CA VAL A 96 -6.36 -9.40 -11.01
C VAL A 96 -7.17 -8.40 -10.18
N VAL A 97 -6.53 -7.66 -9.25
CA VAL A 97 -7.21 -6.60 -8.51
C VAL A 97 -7.73 -5.51 -9.46
N TYR A 98 -6.91 -5.09 -10.43
CA TYR A 98 -7.34 -4.07 -11.39
C TYR A 98 -8.28 -4.59 -12.48
N ASP A 99 -8.12 -5.83 -12.91
CA ASP A 99 -8.89 -6.41 -14.03
C ASP A 99 -10.26 -6.96 -13.59
N GLU A 100 -10.37 -7.46 -12.36
CA GLU A 100 -11.56 -8.16 -11.88
C GLU A 100 -12.17 -7.51 -10.63
N ILE A 101 -11.37 -7.26 -9.59
CA ILE A 101 -11.89 -6.82 -8.28
C ILE A 101 -12.40 -5.38 -8.32
N ILE A 102 -11.58 -4.44 -8.80
CA ILE A 102 -11.97 -3.02 -8.90
C ILE A 102 -13.23 -2.88 -9.76
N PRO A 103 -13.31 -3.42 -10.99
CA PRO A 103 -14.53 -3.34 -11.79
C PRO A 103 -15.74 -3.94 -11.10
N ALA A 104 -15.60 -5.05 -10.38
CA ALA A 104 -16.70 -5.65 -9.63
C ALA A 104 -17.18 -4.74 -8.48
N PHE A 105 -16.26 -4.07 -7.77
CA PHE A 105 -16.61 -3.15 -6.68
C PHE A 105 -17.27 -1.88 -7.21
N GLU A 106 -16.72 -1.29 -8.27
CA GLU A 106 -17.32 -0.12 -8.93
C GLU A 106 -18.72 -0.45 -9.46
N LYS A 107 -18.92 -1.67 -10.00
CA LYS A 107 -20.23 -2.13 -10.47
C LYS A 107 -21.28 -2.20 -9.35
N LEU A 108 -20.89 -2.66 -8.15
CA LEU A 108 -21.80 -2.69 -6.99
C LEU A 108 -22.32 -1.28 -6.65
N TYR A 109 -21.46 -0.27 -6.71
CA TYR A 109 -21.86 1.11 -6.48
C TYR A 109 -22.68 1.69 -7.63
N GLU A 110 -22.31 1.41 -8.88
CA GLU A 110 -23.07 1.81 -10.06
C GLU A 110 -24.51 1.28 -9.99
N ASP A 111 -24.69 0.00 -9.66
CA ASP A 111 -26.00 -0.64 -9.52
C ASP A 111 -26.81 -0.09 -8.34
N ALA A 112 -26.14 0.46 -7.32
CA ALA A 112 -26.74 1.20 -6.22
C ALA A 112 -26.98 2.69 -6.55
N GLY A 113 -26.65 3.16 -7.76
CA GLY A 113 -26.86 4.52 -8.21
C GLY A 113 -25.81 5.54 -7.76
N LYS A 114 -24.61 5.09 -7.37
CA LYS A 114 -23.48 5.94 -6.94
C LYS A 114 -22.27 5.71 -7.84
N ASP A 115 -21.70 6.77 -8.42
CA ASP A 115 -20.45 6.68 -9.19
C ASP A 115 -19.26 6.71 -8.22
N VAL A 116 -18.68 5.53 -7.95
CA VAL A 116 -17.47 5.36 -7.13
C VAL A 116 -16.39 4.76 -8.00
N ARG A 117 -15.20 5.34 -7.97
CA ARG A 117 -13.99 4.82 -8.61
C ARG A 117 -12.92 4.55 -7.58
N PHE A 118 -12.15 3.48 -7.80
CA PHE A 118 -11.16 3.01 -6.83
C PHE A 118 -9.71 3.13 -7.29
N GLY A 119 -9.46 3.17 -8.60
CA GLY A 119 -8.08 3.13 -9.08
C GLY A 119 -7.88 3.63 -10.50
N ALA A 120 -6.63 3.50 -10.92
CA ALA A 120 -6.19 3.74 -12.28
C ALA A 120 -6.79 2.72 -13.24
N LYS A 121 -7.08 3.14 -14.47
CA LYS A 121 -7.34 2.21 -15.58
C LYS A 121 -6.16 1.28 -15.81
N TYR A 122 -6.46 0.00 -15.95
CA TYR A 122 -5.49 -1.05 -16.27
C TYR A 122 -5.53 -1.43 -17.75
N PHE A 123 -4.36 -1.76 -18.29
CA PHE A 123 -4.17 -2.16 -19.68
C PHE A 123 -3.33 -3.45 -19.75
N LYS A 124 -3.64 -4.31 -20.72
CA LYS A 124 -2.90 -5.56 -20.97
C LYS A 124 -1.95 -5.37 -22.13
N LEU A 125 -0.65 -5.56 -21.91
CA LEU A 125 0.32 -5.65 -23.02
C LEU A 125 0.35 -7.08 -23.57
N ALA A 126 0.57 -7.20 -24.88
CA ALA A 126 0.69 -8.49 -25.57
C ALA A 126 2.05 -9.16 -25.30
N THR A 127 2.38 -9.42 -24.03
CA THR A 127 3.63 -10.03 -23.58
C THR A 127 3.38 -11.07 -22.49
N LYS A 128 4.29 -12.05 -22.38
CA LYS A 128 4.29 -13.07 -21.31
C LYS A 128 5.15 -12.68 -20.09
N LYS A 129 5.79 -11.51 -20.13
CA LYS A 129 6.61 -11.00 -19.01
C LYS A 129 5.68 -10.53 -17.88
N GLY A 130 6.04 -10.79 -16.63
CA GLY A 130 5.30 -10.27 -15.48
C GLY A 130 5.33 -8.75 -15.48
N HIS A 131 4.16 -8.13 -15.59
CA HIS A 131 4.01 -6.68 -15.68
C HIS A 131 2.63 -6.23 -15.21
N LEU A 132 2.53 -4.95 -14.87
CA LEU A 132 1.28 -4.24 -14.67
C LEU A 132 1.38 -2.90 -15.41
N LEU A 133 0.44 -2.62 -16.32
CA LEU A 133 0.39 -1.35 -17.05
C LEU A 133 -0.86 -0.57 -16.63
N LEU A 134 -0.66 0.62 -16.10
CA LEU A 134 -1.72 1.50 -15.60
C LEU A 134 -1.71 2.84 -16.34
N GLU A 135 -2.86 3.53 -16.34
CA GLU A 135 -2.88 4.94 -16.74
C GLU A 135 -2.00 5.78 -15.82
N ASP A 136 -1.39 6.83 -16.38
CA ASP A 136 -0.67 7.81 -15.58
C ASP A 136 -1.65 8.80 -14.94
N LEU A 137 -2.04 8.54 -13.69
CA LEU A 137 -3.00 9.37 -12.94
C LEU A 137 -2.58 10.84 -12.79
N ARG A 138 -1.29 11.18 -12.98
CA ARG A 138 -0.84 12.58 -12.99
C ARG A 138 -1.51 13.40 -14.10
N GLN A 139 -1.93 12.75 -15.19
CA GLN A 139 -2.70 13.40 -16.27
C GLN A 139 -4.09 13.86 -15.81
N ARG A 140 -4.57 13.35 -14.67
CA ARG A 140 -5.84 13.70 -14.03
C ARG A 140 -5.63 14.54 -12.76
N ASN A 141 -4.48 15.19 -12.62
CA ASN A 141 -4.08 15.99 -11.45
C ASN A 141 -3.98 15.21 -10.13
N PHE A 142 -3.75 13.90 -10.19
CA PHE A 142 -3.44 13.13 -9.00
C PHE A 142 -1.97 13.31 -8.57
N LYS A 143 -1.74 13.39 -7.27
CA LYS A 143 -0.42 13.50 -6.65
C LYS A 143 -0.36 12.71 -5.35
N ASN A 144 0.79 12.11 -5.04
CA ASN A 144 1.03 11.52 -3.74
C ASN A 144 1.15 12.60 -2.65
N GLY A 145 0.82 12.23 -1.41
CA GLY A 145 1.14 13.05 -0.25
C GLY A 145 2.62 12.94 0.15
N SER A 146 3.09 13.83 1.02
CA SER A 146 4.44 13.74 1.57
C SER A 146 4.49 12.70 2.70
N ARG A 147 5.18 11.57 2.46
CA ARG A 147 5.41 10.55 3.50
C ARG A 147 6.24 11.06 4.69
N LEU A 148 7.09 12.06 4.46
CA LEU A 148 7.98 12.62 5.48
C LEU A 148 7.28 13.62 6.38
N GLU A 149 6.32 14.38 5.84
CA GLU A 149 5.50 15.31 6.62
C GLU A 149 4.30 14.61 7.26
N GLY A 150 3.77 13.58 6.61
CA GLY A 150 2.54 12.92 7.00
C GLY A 150 1.29 13.70 6.56
N LEU A 151 0.20 12.97 6.40
CA LEU A 151 -1.08 13.50 5.96
C LEU A 151 -1.79 14.27 7.07
N ASP A 152 -2.43 15.38 6.70
CA ASP A 152 -3.31 16.14 7.57
C ASP A 152 -4.68 15.45 7.76
N ILE A 153 -5.54 16.06 8.58
CA ILE A 153 -6.86 15.51 8.89
C ILE A 153 -7.81 15.46 7.70
N LYS A 154 -7.69 16.38 6.73
CA LYS A 154 -8.56 16.43 5.53
C LYS A 154 -8.23 15.24 4.63
N HIS A 155 -6.94 14.99 4.40
CA HIS A 155 -6.47 13.84 3.64
C HIS A 155 -6.76 12.53 4.37
N ALA A 156 -6.56 12.48 5.69
CA ALA A 156 -6.89 11.30 6.51
C ALA A 156 -8.36 10.88 6.35
N LYS A 157 -9.29 11.84 6.44
CA LYS A 157 -10.72 11.58 6.25
C LYS A 157 -11.05 11.12 4.84
N GLN A 158 -10.40 11.67 3.81
CA GLN A 158 -10.63 11.22 2.44
C GLN A 158 -10.16 9.78 2.22
N VAL A 159 -9.00 9.40 2.77
CA VAL A 159 -8.50 8.02 2.72
C VAL A 159 -9.44 7.08 3.46
N LEU A 160 -9.85 7.40 4.69
CA LEU A 160 -10.72 6.54 5.48
C LEU A 160 -12.12 6.39 4.85
N LYS A 161 -12.62 7.45 4.19
CA LYS A 161 -13.86 7.37 3.40
C LYS A 161 -13.70 6.40 2.23
N LYS A 162 -12.65 6.54 1.42
CA LYS A 162 -12.38 5.64 0.28
C LYS A 162 -12.15 4.19 0.74
N MET A 163 -11.44 4.01 1.85
CA MET A 163 -11.20 2.71 2.49
C MET A 163 -12.50 2.08 3.00
N ALA A 164 -13.40 2.86 3.60
CA ALA A 164 -14.73 2.39 3.98
C ALA A 164 -15.56 1.97 2.76
N GLU A 165 -15.50 2.73 1.66
CA GLU A 165 -16.16 2.39 0.40
C GLU A 165 -15.63 1.05 -0.16
N TRP A 166 -14.30 0.88 -0.17
CA TRP A 166 -13.64 -0.34 -0.62
C TRP A 166 -13.99 -1.55 0.28
N HIS A 167 -13.88 -1.38 1.60
CA HIS A 167 -14.18 -2.42 2.58
C HIS A 167 -15.64 -2.87 2.51
N ALA A 168 -16.59 -1.95 2.36
CA ALA A 168 -18.01 -2.27 2.19
C ALA A 168 -18.26 -3.08 0.91
N ALA A 169 -17.71 -2.64 -0.23
CA ALA A 169 -17.83 -3.37 -1.49
C ALA A 169 -17.21 -4.77 -1.41
N SER A 170 -16.05 -4.91 -0.75
CA SER A 170 -15.40 -6.21 -0.57
C SER A 170 -16.24 -7.18 0.26
N ALA A 171 -16.88 -6.70 1.34
CA ALA A 171 -17.71 -7.53 2.19
C ALA A 171 -18.95 -8.04 1.42
N VAL A 172 -19.60 -7.18 0.64
CA VAL A 172 -20.74 -7.54 -0.22
C VAL A 172 -20.30 -8.47 -1.34
N HIS A 173 -19.20 -8.17 -2.01
CA HIS A 173 -18.67 -8.98 -3.09
C HIS A 173 -18.35 -10.41 -2.61
N LYS A 174 -17.75 -10.56 -1.43
CA LYS A 174 -17.49 -11.87 -0.81
C LYS A 174 -18.77 -12.70 -0.63
N GLU A 175 -19.89 -12.08 -0.27
CA GLU A 175 -21.17 -12.78 -0.14
C GLU A 175 -21.75 -13.18 -1.52
N ASN A 176 -21.45 -12.42 -2.58
CA ASN A 176 -21.86 -12.75 -3.95
C ASN A 176 -21.05 -13.91 -4.56
N ILE A 177 -19.73 -13.96 -4.29
CA ILE A 177 -18.84 -14.99 -4.85
C ILE A 177 -18.63 -16.19 -3.91
N GLY A 178 -19.11 -16.09 -2.66
CA GLY A 178 -18.97 -17.11 -1.62
C GLY A 178 -17.62 -17.09 -0.91
N LYS A 179 -16.51 -17.14 -1.66
CA LYS A 179 -15.14 -17.01 -1.12
C LYS A 179 -14.20 -16.31 -2.09
N TYR A 180 -13.22 -15.59 -1.54
CA TYR A 180 -12.06 -15.13 -2.32
C TYR A 180 -11.12 -16.30 -2.63
N ASP A 181 -10.28 -16.12 -3.65
CA ASP A 181 -9.21 -17.07 -3.96
C ASP A 181 -8.30 -17.27 -2.75
N ASP A 182 -7.84 -18.51 -2.57
CA ASP A 182 -7.01 -18.88 -1.42
C ASP A 182 -5.70 -18.08 -1.42
N GLY A 183 -5.22 -17.55 -2.55
CA GLY A 183 -4.09 -16.62 -2.61
C GLY A 183 -4.31 -15.30 -1.86
N TYR A 184 -5.54 -14.78 -1.80
CA TYR A 184 -5.89 -13.59 -1.01
C TYR A 184 -6.09 -13.89 0.48
N ILE A 185 -6.21 -15.16 0.85
CA ILE A 185 -6.42 -15.60 2.24
C ILE A 185 -5.10 -16.15 2.83
N ILE A 186 -4.33 -16.86 2.00
CA ILE A 186 -3.23 -17.77 2.34
C ILE A 186 -1.93 -17.42 1.59
N GLY A 187 -1.88 -16.38 0.75
CA GLY A 187 -0.66 -15.96 0.05
C GLY A 187 0.55 -15.76 0.98
N ALA A 188 0.27 -15.37 2.24
CA ALA A 188 1.22 -15.22 3.34
C ALA A 188 1.86 -16.52 3.87
N TYR A 189 1.37 -17.71 3.48
CA TYR A 189 1.80 -19.01 4.03
C TYR A 189 2.82 -19.76 3.16
N LYS A 190 3.31 -19.14 2.09
CA LYS A 190 4.41 -19.73 1.31
C LYS A 190 5.74 -19.47 2.04
N ASP A 191 6.58 -20.50 2.12
CA ASP A 191 7.80 -20.51 2.95
C ASP A 191 8.73 -19.32 2.67
N GLY A 192 8.84 -18.86 1.42
CA GLY A 192 9.65 -17.72 1.02
C GLY A 192 9.19 -16.39 1.64
N LEU A 193 7.90 -16.07 1.54
CA LEU A 193 7.34 -14.83 2.13
C LEU A 193 7.34 -14.89 3.65
N ARG A 194 7.11 -16.07 4.24
CA ARG A 194 7.28 -16.27 5.68
C ARG A 194 8.72 -15.97 6.12
N LYS A 195 9.72 -16.50 5.42
CA LYS A 195 11.14 -16.23 5.68
C LYS A 195 11.45 -14.73 5.54
N ALA A 196 10.96 -14.06 4.49
CA ALA A 196 11.16 -12.63 4.28
C ALA A 196 10.55 -11.77 5.41
N ILE A 197 9.31 -12.06 5.80
CA ILE A 197 8.61 -11.39 6.91
C ILE A 197 9.34 -11.63 8.23
N SER A 198 9.82 -12.85 8.48
CA SER A 198 10.64 -13.18 9.65
C SER A 198 11.91 -12.35 9.72
N ILE A 199 12.73 -12.38 8.67
CA ILE A 199 13.99 -11.63 8.60
C ILE A 199 13.73 -10.13 8.80
N PHE A 200 12.70 -9.60 8.14
CA PHE A 200 12.35 -8.19 8.22
C PHE A 200 11.95 -7.78 9.64
N PHE A 201 10.93 -8.40 10.23
CA PHE A 201 10.39 -7.94 11.51
C PHE A 201 11.29 -8.28 12.70
N GLU A 202 11.98 -9.43 12.69
CA GLU A 202 12.98 -9.74 13.72
C GLU A 202 14.15 -8.75 13.64
N GLY A 203 14.65 -8.48 12.43
CA GLY A 203 15.70 -7.50 12.18
C GLY A 203 15.30 -6.11 12.67
N MET A 204 14.18 -5.58 12.17
CA MET A 204 13.69 -4.25 12.56
C MET A 204 13.46 -4.13 14.08
N THR A 205 12.87 -5.16 14.71
CA THR A 205 12.65 -5.17 16.16
C THR A 205 13.95 -5.17 16.95
N LYS A 206 14.95 -5.97 16.53
CA LYS A 206 16.29 -6.00 17.13
C LYS A 206 16.97 -4.63 17.04
N TYR A 207 16.88 -3.95 15.90
CA TYR A 207 17.49 -2.63 15.71
C TYR A 207 16.77 -1.53 16.52
N MET A 208 15.44 -1.56 16.58
CA MET A 208 14.69 -0.67 17.47
C MET A 208 15.12 -0.86 18.94
N LEU A 209 15.25 -2.12 19.40
CA LEU A 209 15.67 -2.41 20.77
C LEU A 209 17.09 -1.91 21.07
N ARG A 210 18.03 -2.00 20.11
CA ARG A 210 19.38 -1.41 20.22
C ARG A 210 19.35 0.10 20.38
N CYS A 211 18.44 0.77 19.66
CA CYS A 211 18.27 2.22 19.67
C CYS A 211 17.34 2.73 20.78
N LEU A 212 16.72 1.85 21.56
CA LEU A 212 15.70 2.21 22.55
C LEU A 212 16.14 3.31 23.52
N HIS A 213 17.42 3.35 23.90
CA HIS A 213 18.01 4.36 24.79
C HIS A 213 17.92 5.81 24.26
N LEU A 214 17.55 6.01 22.99
CA LEU A 214 17.34 7.31 22.36
C LEU A 214 15.89 7.82 22.48
N TYR A 215 14.96 6.97 22.91
CA TYR A 215 13.54 7.28 23.02
C TYR A 215 13.20 7.74 24.44
N GLU A 216 12.06 8.40 24.63
CA GLU A 216 11.60 8.80 25.97
C GLU A 216 11.23 7.57 26.80
N ASN A 217 11.54 7.59 28.11
CA ASN A 217 11.23 6.53 29.09
C ASN A 217 11.55 5.09 28.63
N PRO A 218 12.78 4.80 28.16
CA PRO A 218 13.13 3.52 27.54
C PRO A 218 12.95 2.31 28.47
N GLU A 219 13.07 2.52 29.78
CA GLU A 219 12.83 1.54 30.83
C GLU A 219 11.40 1.00 30.85
N GLU A 220 10.40 1.77 30.41
CA GLU A 220 9.00 1.32 30.37
C GLU A 220 8.75 0.27 29.27
N TYR A 221 9.56 0.29 28.22
CA TYR A 221 9.34 -0.52 27.02
C TYR A 221 10.29 -1.70 26.86
N ARG A 222 11.49 -1.64 27.47
CA ARG A 222 12.57 -2.61 27.22
C ARG A 222 12.12 -4.07 27.35
N GLU A 223 11.60 -4.46 28.51
CA GLU A 223 11.20 -5.84 28.77
C GLU A 223 10.07 -6.28 27.82
N LYS A 224 9.14 -5.37 27.49
CA LYS A 224 8.02 -5.67 26.59
C LYS A 224 8.49 -5.86 25.16
N ILE A 225 9.37 -4.99 24.65
CA ILE A 225 9.94 -5.12 23.30
C ILE A 225 10.83 -6.36 23.22
N GLU A 226 11.58 -6.72 24.28
CA GLU A 226 12.34 -7.97 24.35
C GLU A 226 11.42 -9.19 24.24
N LYS A 227 10.25 -9.18 24.90
CA LYS A 227 9.24 -10.24 24.73
C LYS A 227 8.67 -10.27 23.32
N VAL A 228 8.31 -9.11 22.77
CA VAL A 228 7.80 -9.00 21.39
C VAL A 228 8.81 -9.58 20.40
N LEU A 229 10.10 -9.29 20.54
CA LEU A 229 11.14 -9.84 19.65
C LEU A 229 11.12 -11.37 19.61
N LEU A 230 10.74 -12.04 20.70
CA LEU A 230 10.68 -13.50 20.78
C LEU A 230 9.42 -14.09 20.14
N CYS A 231 8.35 -13.32 19.97
CA CYS A 231 7.04 -13.84 19.52
C CYS A 231 6.41 -13.05 18.36
N VAL A 232 7.04 -11.98 17.86
CA VAL A 232 6.49 -11.06 16.85
C VAL A 232 6.01 -11.81 15.61
N ILE A 233 6.76 -12.84 15.21
CA ILE A 233 6.45 -13.65 14.04
C ILE A 233 5.23 -14.54 14.29
N ASP A 234 5.16 -15.22 15.44
CA ASP A 234 4.01 -16.04 15.79
C ASP A 234 2.74 -15.21 15.96
N GLU A 235 2.85 -14.03 16.56
CA GLU A 235 1.72 -13.09 16.71
C GLU A 235 1.25 -12.52 15.37
N LEU A 236 2.18 -12.19 14.46
CA LEU A 236 1.85 -11.82 13.09
C LEU A 236 1.11 -12.95 12.37
N TRP A 237 1.55 -14.20 12.51
CA TRP A 237 0.88 -15.35 11.89
C TRP A 237 -0.50 -15.57 12.47
N LYS A 238 -0.67 -15.44 13.79
CA LYS A 238 -2.00 -15.48 14.43
C LYS A 238 -2.92 -14.40 13.86
N ALA A 239 -2.41 -13.18 13.68
CA ALA A 239 -3.17 -12.07 13.12
C ALA A 239 -3.50 -12.24 11.62
N TYR A 240 -2.72 -13.04 10.89
CA TYR A 240 -3.01 -13.34 9.50
C TYR A 240 -4.11 -14.40 9.32
N ILE A 241 -4.32 -15.29 10.30
CA ILE A 241 -5.42 -16.26 10.26
C ILE A 241 -6.75 -15.51 10.29
N VAL A 242 -7.59 -15.78 9.28
CA VAL A 242 -8.95 -15.22 9.20
C VAL A 242 -9.82 -15.88 10.27
N ASP A 243 -10.49 -15.06 11.09
CA ASP A 243 -11.53 -15.52 12.00
C ASP A 243 -12.90 -15.23 11.38
N ASP A 244 -13.63 -16.28 11.00
CA ASP A 244 -14.95 -16.16 10.36
C ASP A 244 -16.02 -15.51 11.26
N ASN A 245 -15.76 -15.36 12.56
CA ASN A 245 -16.65 -14.65 13.48
C ASN A 245 -16.44 -13.12 13.46
N ASP A 246 -15.33 -12.65 12.88
CA ASP A 246 -15.06 -11.23 12.74
C ASP A 246 -15.68 -10.65 11.46
N PHE A 247 -15.83 -9.33 11.43
CA PHE A 247 -16.11 -8.63 10.18
C PHE A 247 -14.82 -8.58 9.34
N ASN A 248 -14.82 -9.31 8.22
CA ASN A 248 -13.67 -9.44 7.33
C ASN A 248 -13.93 -8.75 5.99
N VAL A 249 -12.86 -8.19 5.42
CA VAL A 249 -12.84 -7.40 4.20
C VAL A 249 -11.61 -7.77 3.37
N LEU A 250 -11.60 -7.43 2.08
CA LEU A 250 -10.38 -7.50 1.27
C LEU A 250 -9.56 -6.24 1.52
N ASN A 251 -8.57 -6.34 2.41
CA ASN A 251 -7.65 -5.25 2.75
C ASN A 251 -6.69 -4.97 1.59
N HIS A 252 -6.26 -3.71 1.46
CA HIS A 252 -5.11 -3.33 0.67
C HIS A 252 -3.80 -3.91 1.23
N SER A 253 -3.68 -3.97 2.56
CA SER A 253 -2.55 -4.47 3.38
C SER A 253 -1.22 -3.74 3.28
N ASP A 254 -1.08 -2.84 2.30
CA ASP A 254 0.05 -1.91 2.15
C ASP A 254 -0.44 -0.46 1.93
N CYS A 255 -1.44 0.00 2.69
CA CYS A 255 -2.06 1.31 2.49
C CYS A 255 -1.33 2.42 3.27
N TRP A 256 -0.18 2.86 2.75
CA TRP A 256 0.58 4.01 3.28
C TRP A 256 0.66 5.14 2.27
N THR A 257 1.11 6.34 2.69
CA THR A 257 1.11 7.58 1.88
C THR A 257 1.62 7.41 0.44
N ASN A 258 2.64 6.58 0.19
CA ASN A 258 3.19 6.37 -1.15
C ASN A 258 2.25 5.60 -2.09
N ASN A 259 1.37 4.80 -1.53
CA ASN A 259 0.39 3.99 -2.25
C ASN A 259 -0.98 4.69 -2.32
N ILE A 260 -1.01 5.99 -2.02
CA ILE A 260 -2.22 6.82 -2.03
C ILE A 260 -1.98 8.03 -2.91
N MET A 261 -2.84 8.23 -3.90
CA MET A 261 -2.83 9.40 -4.76
C MET A 261 -4.10 10.23 -4.55
N PHE A 262 -3.92 11.53 -4.41
CA PHE A 262 -4.98 12.50 -4.18
C PHE A 262 -5.23 13.33 -5.43
N GLN A 263 -6.48 13.43 -5.85
CA GLN A 263 -6.89 14.29 -6.96
C GLN A 263 -7.23 15.69 -6.46
N TYR A 264 -6.80 16.69 -7.21
CA TYR A 264 -7.11 18.09 -6.93
C TYR A 264 -7.76 18.77 -8.14
N ASP A 265 -8.67 19.70 -7.87
CA ASP A 265 -9.13 20.66 -8.87
C ASP A 265 -8.11 21.78 -9.12
N GLU A 266 -8.48 22.72 -9.99
CA GLU A 266 -7.66 23.88 -10.33
C GLU A 266 -7.43 24.83 -9.14
N ASP A 267 -8.32 24.80 -8.14
CA ASP A 267 -8.27 25.60 -6.90
C ASP A 267 -7.59 24.86 -5.74
N ALA A 268 -6.88 23.77 -6.04
CA ALA A 268 -6.18 22.90 -5.10
C ALA A 268 -7.09 22.28 -4.02
N GLN A 269 -8.39 22.12 -4.30
CA GLN A 269 -9.30 21.38 -3.44
C GLN A 269 -9.25 19.89 -3.74
N LEU A 270 -9.29 19.10 -2.66
CA LEU A 270 -9.28 17.65 -2.70
C LEU A 270 -10.60 17.14 -3.32
N LEU A 271 -10.51 16.44 -4.45
CA LEU A 271 -11.66 15.89 -5.16
C LEU A 271 -11.87 14.40 -4.89
N ASP A 272 -10.82 13.59 -5.02
CA ASP A 272 -10.90 12.14 -4.92
C ASP A 272 -9.56 11.56 -4.42
N THR A 273 -9.56 10.26 -4.11
CA THR A 273 -8.38 9.54 -3.65
C THR A 273 -8.39 8.14 -4.18
N TYR A 274 -7.30 7.72 -4.82
CA TYR A 274 -7.12 6.34 -5.27
C TYR A 274 -6.01 5.68 -4.50
N PHE A 275 -6.22 4.40 -4.23
CA PHE A 275 -5.17 3.51 -3.79
C PHE A 275 -4.50 2.93 -5.02
N VAL A 276 -3.18 2.83 -4.96
CA VAL A 276 -2.33 2.23 -5.99
C VAL A 276 -1.45 1.19 -5.32
N ASP A 277 -0.78 0.36 -6.12
CA ASP A 277 0.05 -0.73 -5.59
C ASP A 277 -0.73 -1.77 -4.77
N HIS A 278 -1.59 -2.54 -5.45
CA HIS A 278 -2.33 -3.64 -4.83
C HIS A 278 -1.51 -4.94 -4.86
N ALA A 279 -0.24 -4.88 -4.47
CA ALA A 279 0.66 -6.03 -4.49
C ALA A 279 0.39 -7.08 -3.40
N MET A 280 -0.26 -6.70 -2.29
CA MET A 280 -0.45 -7.56 -1.13
C MET A 280 -1.91 -7.68 -0.63
N PRO A 281 -2.94 -7.69 -1.49
CA PRO A 281 -4.33 -7.75 -1.05
C PRO A 281 -4.58 -8.97 -0.16
N LYS A 282 -5.23 -8.76 0.99
CA LYS A 282 -5.47 -9.81 1.96
C LYS A 282 -6.88 -9.74 2.53
N TYR A 283 -7.60 -10.86 2.45
CA TYR A 283 -8.86 -11.01 3.14
C TYR A 283 -8.63 -11.22 4.65
N GLY A 284 -9.33 -10.45 5.48
CA GLY A 284 -9.19 -10.49 6.93
C GLY A 284 -9.78 -9.26 7.62
N SER A 285 -9.45 -9.05 8.88
CA SER A 285 -9.97 -7.92 9.67
C SER A 285 -9.56 -6.56 9.08
N PRO A 286 -10.45 -5.55 9.02
CA PRO A 286 -10.12 -4.18 8.62
C PRO A 286 -9.12 -3.50 9.57
N ALA A 287 -8.90 -4.07 10.76
CA ALA A 287 -7.92 -3.57 11.72
C ALA A 287 -6.50 -3.46 11.12
N GLN A 288 -6.16 -4.31 10.14
CA GLN A 288 -4.88 -4.25 9.44
C GLN A 288 -4.73 -2.92 8.69
N ASP A 289 -5.60 -2.63 7.72
CA ASP A 289 -5.52 -1.39 6.94
C ASP A 289 -5.67 -0.12 7.79
N LEU A 290 -6.58 -0.13 8.78
CA LEU A 290 -6.81 1.01 9.66
C LEU A 290 -5.57 1.35 10.48
N THR A 291 -4.97 0.34 11.12
CA THR A 291 -3.78 0.54 11.94
C THR A 291 -2.57 0.89 11.08
N TYR A 292 -2.43 0.20 9.94
CA TYR A 292 -1.36 0.41 8.97
C TYR A 292 -1.35 1.86 8.48
N PHE A 293 -2.48 2.34 7.97
CA PHE A 293 -2.62 3.68 7.43
C PHE A 293 -2.41 4.75 8.51
N ILE A 294 -3.17 4.68 9.61
CA ILE A 294 -3.16 5.75 10.63
C ILE A 294 -1.76 5.90 11.25
N LEU A 295 -1.12 4.79 11.62
CA LEU A 295 0.17 4.84 12.29
C LEU A 295 1.34 5.12 11.34
N SER A 296 1.30 4.70 10.08
CA SER A 296 2.39 4.97 9.14
C SER A 296 2.31 6.37 8.52
N SER A 297 1.10 6.88 8.26
CA SER A 297 0.92 7.90 7.22
C SER A 297 0.49 9.27 7.70
N LEU A 298 -0.11 9.40 8.89
CA LEU A 298 -0.56 10.72 9.37
C LEU A 298 0.54 11.49 10.10
N GLN A 299 0.33 12.79 10.28
CA GLN A 299 1.16 13.62 11.15
C GLN A 299 1.20 13.06 12.60
N ALA A 300 2.31 13.26 13.30
CA ALA A 300 2.57 12.66 14.62
C ALA A 300 1.51 13.02 15.65
N ASP A 301 1.09 14.28 15.68
CA ASP A 301 0.08 14.80 16.60
C ASP A 301 -1.33 14.33 16.23
N ILE A 302 -1.63 14.13 14.95
CA ILE A 302 -2.94 13.66 14.47
C ILE A 302 -3.13 12.17 14.77
N LYS A 303 -2.17 11.29 14.42
CA LYS A 303 -2.38 9.83 14.48
C LYS A 303 -2.78 9.32 15.86
N ILE A 304 -2.29 9.93 16.94
CA ILE A 304 -2.63 9.54 18.31
C ILE A 304 -3.82 10.34 18.85
N LYS A 305 -3.80 11.68 18.73
CA LYS A 305 -4.84 12.53 19.33
C LYS A 305 -6.22 12.35 18.68
N GLN A 306 -6.24 12.00 17.39
CA GLN A 306 -7.46 11.82 16.61
C GLN A 306 -7.77 10.34 16.33
N PHE A 307 -7.01 9.39 16.89
CA PHE A 307 -7.13 7.96 16.55
C PHE A 307 -8.58 7.48 16.65
N ASP A 308 -9.22 7.62 17.81
CA ASP A 308 -10.58 7.10 18.01
C ASP A 308 -11.63 7.88 17.18
N HIS A 309 -11.43 9.18 16.97
CA HIS A 309 -12.29 9.97 16.08
C HIS A 309 -12.19 9.49 14.62
N LEU A 310 -10.99 9.16 14.16
CA LEU A 310 -10.75 8.61 12.83
C LEU A 310 -11.37 7.22 12.66
N ILE A 311 -11.26 6.36 13.69
CA ILE A 311 -11.93 5.04 13.70
C ILE A 311 -13.45 5.19 13.64
N GLN A 312 -14.02 6.10 14.43
CA GLN A 312 -15.44 6.41 14.37
C GLN A 312 -15.84 6.91 12.97
N TYR A 313 -15.09 7.86 12.40
CA TYR A 313 -15.35 8.40 11.07
C TYR A 313 -15.32 7.32 9.99
N TYR A 314 -14.33 6.42 10.03
CA TYR A 314 -14.29 5.24 9.16
C TYR A 314 -15.54 4.35 9.35
N HIS A 315 -15.92 4.06 10.58
CA HIS A 315 -17.06 3.20 10.91
C HIS A 315 -18.38 3.76 10.39
N GLU A 316 -18.62 5.07 10.55
CA GLU A 316 -19.80 5.76 10.05
C GLU A 316 -19.91 5.61 8.52
N ASN A 317 -18.82 5.86 7.79
CA ASN A 317 -18.77 5.67 6.34
C ASN A 317 -18.93 4.19 5.95
N LEU A 318 -18.36 3.25 6.73
CA LEU A 318 -18.47 1.82 6.45
C LEU A 318 -19.94 1.38 6.54
N VAL A 319 -20.64 1.74 7.63
CA VAL A 319 -22.03 1.38 7.84
C VAL A 319 -22.93 1.98 6.75
N GLU A 320 -22.73 3.25 6.39
CA GLU A 320 -23.47 3.91 5.31
C GLU A 320 -23.33 3.15 3.98
N ASN A 321 -22.10 2.77 3.62
CA ASN A 321 -21.87 2.05 2.36
C ASN A 321 -22.35 0.58 2.42
N LEU A 322 -22.24 -0.10 3.56
CA LEU A 322 -22.82 -1.45 3.73
C LEU A 322 -24.35 -1.42 3.59
N GLU A 323 -25.01 -0.36 4.07
CA GLU A 323 -26.46 -0.16 3.90
C GLU A 323 -26.83 0.13 2.44
N LEU A 324 -26.10 1.05 1.80
CA LEU A 324 -26.29 1.39 0.38
C LEU A 324 -26.17 0.14 -0.52
N LEU A 325 -25.15 -0.68 -0.28
CA LEU A 325 -24.88 -1.90 -1.04
C LEU A 325 -25.70 -3.11 -0.58
N LYS A 326 -26.63 -2.93 0.39
CA LYS A 326 -27.54 -3.96 0.89
C LYS A 326 -26.81 -5.21 1.42
N TYR A 327 -25.75 -5.00 2.21
CA TYR A 327 -25.01 -6.09 2.83
C TYR A 327 -25.94 -7.02 3.62
N PRO A 328 -25.91 -8.35 3.39
CA PRO A 328 -26.95 -9.25 3.88
C PRO A 328 -26.78 -9.69 5.35
N LYS A 329 -25.64 -9.40 5.98
CA LYS A 329 -25.33 -9.79 7.37
C LYS A 329 -25.44 -8.61 8.33
N GLU A 330 -25.31 -8.91 9.62
CA GLU A 330 -25.21 -7.88 10.65
C GLU A 330 -23.98 -6.99 10.39
N LYS A 331 -24.18 -5.67 10.48
CA LYS A 331 -23.12 -4.69 10.28
C LYS A 331 -22.32 -4.57 11.58
N PRO A 332 -20.98 -4.44 11.51
CA PRO A 332 -20.19 -4.30 12.72
C PRO A 332 -20.57 -3.02 13.46
N SER A 333 -20.70 -3.09 14.79
CA SER A 333 -20.80 -1.91 15.63
C SER A 333 -19.43 -1.24 15.79
N LEU A 334 -19.40 0.03 16.23
CA LEU A 334 -18.14 0.71 16.54
C LEU A 334 -17.34 -0.04 17.61
N LYS A 335 -18.05 -0.67 18.56
CA LYS A 335 -17.43 -1.53 19.58
C LYS A 335 -16.72 -2.73 18.94
N ASP A 336 -17.31 -3.37 17.94
CA ASP A 336 -16.71 -4.51 17.26
C ASP A 336 -15.43 -4.10 16.52
N ILE A 337 -15.43 -2.93 15.87
CA ILE A 337 -14.22 -2.37 15.26
C ILE A 337 -13.11 -2.16 16.30
N HIS A 338 -13.42 -1.57 17.46
CA HIS A 338 -12.44 -1.40 18.53
C HIS A 338 -11.93 -2.73 19.09
N LEU A 339 -12.81 -3.71 19.29
CA LEU A 339 -12.42 -5.06 19.73
C LEU A 339 -11.46 -5.72 18.72
N MET A 340 -11.72 -5.59 17.42
CA MET A 340 -10.80 -6.07 16.39
C MET A 340 -9.45 -5.35 16.43
N LEU A 341 -9.42 -4.02 16.60
CA LEU A 341 -8.16 -3.26 16.74
C LEU A 341 -7.34 -3.74 17.96
N HIS A 342 -7.99 -4.12 19.06
CA HIS A 342 -7.32 -4.71 20.22
C HIS A 342 -6.90 -6.17 20.01
N LYS A 343 -7.75 -6.99 19.38
CA LYS A 343 -7.48 -8.40 19.05
C LYS A 343 -6.26 -8.54 18.13
N TYR A 344 -6.17 -7.66 17.13
CA TYR A 344 -5.10 -7.63 16.13
C TYR A 344 -4.04 -6.56 16.42
N ARG A 345 -3.79 -6.27 17.71
CA ARG A 345 -2.85 -5.22 18.17
C ARG A 345 -1.42 -5.35 17.65
N ILE A 346 -1.00 -6.55 17.22
CA ILE A 346 0.32 -6.76 16.62
C ILE A 346 0.55 -5.86 15.40
N TRP A 347 -0.49 -5.52 14.63
CA TRP A 347 -0.41 -4.55 13.54
C TRP A 347 0.08 -3.18 14.03
N GLY A 348 -0.30 -2.77 15.24
CA GLY A 348 0.16 -1.52 15.84
C GLY A 348 1.67 -1.51 16.01
N PHE A 349 2.22 -2.58 16.56
CA PHE A 349 3.65 -2.72 16.75
C PHE A 349 4.41 -2.86 15.42
N THR A 350 3.94 -3.72 14.52
CA THR A 350 4.65 -4.05 13.28
C THR A 350 4.60 -2.91 12.26
N THR A 351 3.50 -2.18 12.18
CA THR A 351 3.45 -0.91 11.42
C THR A 351 4.44 0.11 11.98
N THR A 352 4.57 0.20 13.30
CA THR A 352 5.48 1.16 13.95
C THR A 352 6.95 0.82 13.69
N VAL A 353 7.35 -0.44 13.89
CA VAL A 353 8.75 -0.85 13.77
C VAL A 353 9.20 -1.03 12.32
N GLY A 354 8.28 -1.37 11.42
CA GLY A 354 8.57 -1.60 10.01
C GLY A 354 8.25 -0.37 9.15
N VAL A 355 6.97 -0.24 8.81
CA VAL A 355 6.48 0.68 7.77
C VAL A 355 6.76 2.13 8.11
N LEU A 356 6.49 2.55 9.35
CA LEU A 356 6.73 3.91 9.79
C LEU A 356 8.23 4.26 9.75
N ALA A 357 9.09 3.31 10.12
CA ALA A 357 10.54 3.48 10.05
C ALA A 357 10.98 3.71 8.59
N VAL A 358 10.43 2.96 7.64
CA VAL A 358 10.66 3.15 6.20
C VAL A 358 10.08 4.49 5.72
N ALA A 359 8.86 4.81 6.12
CA ALA A 359 8.12 5.99 5.64
C ALA A 359 8.79 7.31 6.02
N LEU A 360 9.48 7.37 7.17
CA LEU A 360 10.11 8.61 7.67
C LEU A 360 11.59 8.77 7.28
N MET A 361 12.16 7.78 6.61
CA MET A 361 13.55 7.81 6.14
C MET A 361 13.72 8.69 4.90
N ASP A 362 14.71 9.58 4.87
CA ASP A 362 15.03 10.31 3.64
C ASP A 362 15.48 9.31 2.54
N SER A 363 15.00 9.52 1.32
CA SER A 363 15.40 8.72 0.16
C SER A 363 16.93 8.84 -0.01
N SER A 364 17.60 7.71 -0.16
CA SER A 364 19.06 7.64 -0.34
C SER A 364 19.43 6.43 -1.21
N GLU A 365 20.66 6.41 -1.75
CA GLU A 365 21.17 5.25 -2.50
C GLU A 365 21.22 3.96 -1.65
N MET A 366 21.20 4.08 -0.31
CA MET A 366 21.11 2.93 0.59
C MET A 366 19.69 2.36 0.73
N SER A 367 18.68 3.04 0.18
CA SER A 367 17.26 2.65 0.26
C SER A 367 16.93 1.57 -0.77
N THR A 368 17.58 0.42 -0.64
CA THR A 368 17.45 -0.72 -1.54
C THR A 368 16.81 -1.91 -0.82
N PHE A 369 16.07 -2.74 -1.55
CA PHE A 369 15.50 -3.99 -1.05
C PHE A 369 16.54 -4.84 -0.28
N ASP A 370 17.75 -4.94 -0.83
CA ASP A 370 18.83 -5.73 -0.26
C ASP A 370 19.33 -5.18 1.09
N ASN A 371 19.35 -3.86 1.29
CA ASN A 371 19.76 -3.27 2.57
C ASN A 371 18.68 -3.38 3.66
N PHE A 372 17.39 -3.43 3.27
CA PHE A 372 16.29 -3.70 4.21
C PHE A 372 16.40 -5.10 4.82
N LEU A 373 16.74 -6.11 4.02
CA LEU A 373 16.67 -7.52 4.41
C LEU A 373 18.03 -8.19 4.66
N GLY A 374 19.11 -7.66 4.09
CA GLY A 374 20.46 -8.22 4.19
C GLY A 374 21.20 -7.84 5.48
N GLU A 375 22.22 -8.63 5.81
CA GLU A 375 23.11 -8.41 6.96
C GLU A 375 24.48 -7.82 6.55
N SER A 376 24.51 -7.09 5.43
CA SER A 376 25.72 -6.37 5.00
C SER A 376 26.02 -5.21 5.94
N GLU A 377 27.25 -4.72 5.94
CA GLU A 377 27.63 -3.50 6.70
C GLU A 377 26.76 -2.29 6.31
N ASP A 378 26.46 -2.15 5.02
CA ASP A 378 25.55 -1.12 4.51
C ASP A 378 24.11 -1.34 4.99
N GLY A 379 23.63 -2.59 5.02
CA GLY A 379 22.31 -2.94 5.55
C GLY A 379 22.18 -2.66 7.06
N ASP A 380 23.22 -2.94 7.83
CA ASP A 380 23.28 -2.64 9.27
C ASP A 380 23.28 -1.13 9.53
N LYS A 381 24.09 -0.39 8.78
CA LYS A 381 24.13 1.08 8.83
C LYS A 381 22.77 1.67 8.44
N PHE A 382 22.15 1.16 7.38
CA PHE A 382 20.86 1.62 6.90
C PHE A 382 19.75 1.40 7.94
N LYS A 383 19.67 0.22 8.56
CA LYS A 383 18.73 -0.07 9.65
C LYS A 383 18.97 0.85 10.86
N LEU A 384 20.22 1.04 11.29
CA LEU A 384 20.55 1.99 12.36
C LEU A 384 20.11 3.43 12.04
N MET A 385 20.27 3.88 10.79
CA MET A 385 19.79 5.20 10.37
C MET A 385 18.28 5.36 10.52
N MET A 386 17.48 4.31 10.30
CA MET A 386 16.02 4.38 10.52
C MET A 386 15.70 4.66 11.98
N PHE A 387 16.26 3.85 12.88
CA PHE A 387 15.88 3.88 14.30
C PHE A 387 16.54 5.02 15.09
N THR A 388 17.54 5.69 14.50
CA THR A 388 18.16 6.92 15.02
C THR A 388 17.64 8.18 14.34
N ASN A 389 16.74 8.06 13.35
CA ASN A 389 16.17 9.20 12.64
C ASN A 389 15.35 10.08 13.59
N LYS A 390 15.63 11.39 13.59
CA LYS A 390 14.94 12.34 14.49
C LYS A 390 13.43 12.39 14.27
N ARG A 391 12.94 12.30 13.03
CA ARG A 391 11.49 12.25 12.74
C ARG A 391 10.90 10.97 13.31
N TYR A 392 11.54 9.83 13.09
CA TYR A 392 11.08 8.55 13.64
C TYR A 392 10.98 8.58 15.17
N ILE A 393 12.01 9.11 15.85
CA ILE A 393 12.02 9.28 17.32
C ILE A 393 10.84 10.16 17.77
N GLN A 394 10.58 11.28 17.10
CA GLN A 394 9.45 12.16 17.42
C GLN A 394 8.09 11.45 17.35
N HIS A 395 7.90 10.60 16.35
CA HIS A 395 6.69 9.78 16.24
C HIS A 395 6.62 8.69 17.32
N LEU A 396 7.74 8.05 17.64
CA LEU A 396 7.78 7.01 18.67
C LEU A 396 7.47 7.51 20.08
N ASN A 397 7.90 8.73 20.41
CA ASN A 397 7.60 9.34 21.71
C ASN A 397 6.10 9.54 21.94
N VAL A 398 5.26 9.53 20.89
CA VAL A 398 3.80 9.53 21.04
C VAL A 398 3.17 8.16 20.82
N ILE A 399 3.74 7.31 19.96
CA ILE A 399 3.20 5.99 19.63
C ILE A 399 3.47 4.96 20.73
N LEU A 400 4.68 4.91 21.30
CA LEU A 400 5.03 3.91 22.32
C LEU A 400 4.17 4.04 23.58
N PRO A 401 3.95 5.25 24.16
CA PRO A 401 3.00 5.41 25.26
C PRO A 401 1.58 4.99 24.86
N TRP A 402 1.15 5.29 23.64
CA TRP A 402 -0.18 4.91 23.17
C TRP A 402 -0.35 3.40 23.02
N LEU A 403 0.65 2.70 22.46
CA LEU A 403 0.67 1.24 22.39
C LEU A 403 0.68 0.64 23.79
N LEU A 404 1.56 1.13 24.69
CA LEU A 404 1.66 0.65 26.06
C LEU A 404 0.32 0.76 26.81
N ASN A 405 -0.31 1.93 26.77
CA ASN A 405 -1.57 2.19 27.48
C ASN A 405 -2.78 1.42 26.94
N ARG A 406 -2.69 0.86 25.74
CA ARG A 406 -3.72 0.01 25.13
C ARG A 406 -3.43 -1.48 25.22
N GLY A 407 -2.37 -1.87 25.93
CA GLY A 407 -1.89 -3.25 25.98
C GLY A 407 -1.34 -3.74 24.64
N GLY A 408 -0.96 -2.83 23.74
CA GLY A 408 -0.39 -3.08 22.42
C GLY A 408 0.99 -3.75 22.45
N LEU A 409 1.62 -3.80 23.62
CA LEU A 409 2.93 -4.42 23.88
C LEU A 409 2.83 -5.64 24.84
N ASP A 410 1.62 -6.09 25.17
CA ASP A 410 1.39 -7.22 26.06
C ASP A 410 1.23 -8.50 25.23
N PHE A 411 2.29 -9.27 25.03
CA PHE A 411 2.26 -10.54 24.27
C PHE A 411 2.71 -11.72 25.12
#